data_AF-A0A8H3HIJ8-F1
#
_entry.id   AF-A0A8H3HIJ8-F1
#
_cell.length_a   1.000
_cell.length_b   1.000
_cell.length_c   1.000
_cell.angle_alpha   90.00
_cell.angle_beta   90.00
_cell.angle_gamma   90.00
#
_symmetry.space_group_name_H-M   'P 1'
#
loop_
_entity.id
_entity.type
_entity.pdbx_description
1 polymer ?
#
loop_
_entity_poly.entity_id
_entity_poly.type
_entity_poly.pdbx_seq_one_letter_code
_entity_poly.pdbx_strand_id
1 'polypeptide(L)'
;MSDRVQTAWVSRPVGGIPVADDLAPSIVFAVLYALLLPNIIYNFFIRKPRAWNVIQISTVIFAVERIAWCIIRAVQAAHPEKRSSGGLMNYVQVTVALGFVGISSEAIKLLRCTLVNTTLPENGASKDRRAARQYYRYFCVVFELAFLGATIPGIIAGGQYSSARFDQTKADKNMHLLKASSSVALALQAVTVFISLVAAFKVKEVNRARCFELAGLTVLIMSAPIYRLCVLGIRTIDVFTPISTTARVLFYIFHLAPEWICVSILLGTNVRARFGTGRWGDYELGERERDKRLKKAEEDAMQLQRSPANGSETV
;
A
#
# COMPACT_ATOMS: atom_id res chain seq x y z
N MET A 1 -8.15 -36.61 -5.36
CA MET A 1 -8.89 -35.33 -5.56
C MET A 1 -9.69 -35.51 -6.83
N SER A 2 -11.02 -35.42 -6.77
CA SER A 2 -11.90 -35.72 -7.91
C SER A 2 -11.55 -34.83 -9.12
N ASP A 3 -11.27 -35.47 -10.26
CA ASP A 3 -11.06 -34.88 -11.58
C ASP A 3 -12.35 -34.21 -12.09
N ARG A 4 -12.80 -33.17 -11.39
CA ARG A 4 -13.87 -32.33 -11.91
C ARG A 4 -13.30 -31.55 -13.08
N VAL A 5 -13.74 -31.91 -14.28
CA VAL A 5 -13.48 -31.16 -15.49
C VAL A 5 -14.01 -29.74 -15.30
N GLN A 6 -13.19 -28.75 -15.66
CA GLN A 6 -13.61 -27.36 -15.62
C GLN A 6 -14.74 -27.15 -16.64
N THR A 7 -15.87 -26.59 -16.18
CA THR A 7 -17.07 -26.41 -17.01
C THR A 7 -17.40 -24.94 -17.28
N ALA A 8 -16.84 -24.02 -16.50
CA ALA A 8 -17.12 -22.59 -16.61
C ALA A 8 -15.99 -21.81 -17.28
N TRP A 9 -16.38 -20.79 -18.03
CA TRP A 9 -15.50 -19.76 -18.57
C TRP A 9 -15.20 -18.73 -17.49
N VAL A 10 -14.01 -18.83 -16.90
CA VAL A 10 -13.53 -17.90 -15.86
C VAL A 10 -12.52 -16.91 -16.43
N SER A 11 -12.39 -15.74 -15.81
CA SER A 11 -11.25 -14.85 -16.09
C SER A 11 -9.94 -15.58 -15.80
N ARG A 12 -8.93 -15.36 -16.66
CA ARG A 12 -7.60 -15.91 -16.42
C ARG A 12 -7.06 -15.42 -15.06
N PRO A 13 -6.34 -16.28 -14.31
CA PRO A 13 -5.68 -15.84 -13.08
C PRO A 13 -4.72 -14.69 -13.42
N VAL A 14 -4.63 -13.68 -12.56
CA VAL A 14 -3.67 -12.58 -12.74
C VAL A 14 -2.26 -13.17 -12.66
N GLY A 15 -1.45 -12.94 -13.70
CA GLY A 15 -0.14 -13.57 -13.88
C GLY A 15 -0.17 -15.02 -14.38
N GLY A 16 -1.34 -15.61 -14.58
CA GLY A 16 -1.48 -17.00 -15.02
C GLY A 16 -1.00 -18.04 -14.00
N ILE A 17 -1.12 -19.30 -14.39
CA ILE A 17 -0.59 -20.43 -13.63
C ILE A 17 0.93 -20.45 -13.73
N PRO A 18 1.66 -20.66 -12.61
CA PRO A 18 3.12 -20.70 -12.64
C PRO A 18 3.60 -21.93 -13.42
N VAL A 19 4.51 -21.72 -14.37
CA VAL A 19 5.19 -22.80 -15.09
C VAL A 19 6.71 -22.70 -14.90
N ALA A 20 7.50 -23.60 -15.51
CA ALA A 20 8.94 -23.67 -15.27
C ALA A 20 9.66 -22.32 -15.47
N ASP A 21 9.31 -21.53 -16.50
CA ASP A 21 9.98 -20.24 -16.71
C ASP A 21 9.61 -19.16 -15.67
N ASP A 22 8.56 -19.36 -14.86
CA ASP A 22 8.22 -18.47 -13.74
C ASP A 22 9.13 -18.73 -12.52
N LEU A 23 9.89 -19.83 -12.49
CA LEU A 23 10.72 -20.21 -11.34
C LEU A 23 11.80 -19.15 -11.03
N ALA A 24 12.61 -18.80 -12.03
CA ALA A 24 13.67 -17.83 -11.89
C ALA A 24 13.17 -16.43 -11.44
N PRO A 25 12.19 -15.80 -12.12
CA PRO A 25 11.70 -14.49 -11.70
C PRO A 25 11.04 -14.54 -10.31
N SER A 26 10.32 -15.60 -9.97
CA SER A 26 9.74 -15.74 -8.62
C SER A 26 10.81 -15.82 -7.52
N ILE A 27 11.91 -16.55 -7.75
CA ILE A 27 13.04 -16.58 -6.80
C ILE A 27 13.70 -15.20 -6.69
N VAL A 28 13.94 -14.53 -7.82
CA VAL A 28 14.54 -13.17 -7.83
C VAL A 28 13.70 -12.21 -7.01
N PHE A 29 12.39 -12.14 -7.23
CA PHE A 29 11.52 -11.26 -6.45
C PHE A 29 11.43 -11.67 -4.97
N ALA A 30 11.43 -12.97 -4.65
CA ALA A 30 11.49 -13.43 -3.26
C ALA A 30 12.75 -12.89 -2.55
N VAL A 31 13.91 -12.99 -3.20
CA VAL A 31 15.18 -12.46 -2.68
C VAL A 31 15.12 -10.94 -2.56
N LEU A 32 14.61 -10.24 -3.58
CA LEU A 32 14.50 -8.78 -3.56
C LEU A 32 13.60 -8.27 -2.43
N TYR A 33 12.48 -8.94 -2.12
CA TYR A 33 11.67 -8.60 -0.93
C TYR A 33 12.37 -9.01 0.37
N ALA A 34 13.06 -10.15 0.42
CA ALA A 34 13.79 -10.60 1.59
C ALA A 34 14.94 -9.64 1.97
N LEU A 35 15.61 -9.04 0.98
CA LEU A 35 16.64 -8.02 1.18
C LEU A 35 16.11 -6.72 1.81
N LEU A 36 14.79 -6.50 1.81
CA LEU A 36 14.18 -5.38 2.54
C LEU A 36 14.04 -5.69 4.03
N LEU A 37 13.99 -6.97 4.44
CA LEU A 37 13.79 -7.37 5.83
C LEU A 37 14.90 -6.88 6.78
N PRO A 38 16.21 -6.93 6.45
CA PRO A 38 17.24 -6.35 7.30
C PRO A 38 17.00 -4.86 7.58
N ASN A 39 16.55 -4.10 6.58
CA ASN A 39 16.24 -2.69 6.76
C ASN A 39 15.00 -2.49 7.65
N ILE A 40 13.96 -3.31 7.49
CA ILE A 40 12.80 -3.33 8.39
C ILE A 40 13.26 -3.63 9.82
N ILE A 41 14.03 -4.70 10.03
CA ILE A 41 14.50 -5.14 11.35
C ILE A 41 15.37 -4.04 11.98
N TYR A 42 16.29 -3.48 11.21
CA TYR A 42 17.18 -2.42 11.68
C TYR A 42 16.41 -1.17 12.11
N ASN A 43 15.44 -0.73 11.30
CA ASN A 43 14.62 0.46 11.58
C ASN A 43 13.61 0.24 12.71
N PHE A 44 13.08 -0.98 12.88
CA PHE A 44 12.08 -1.29 13.90
C PHE A 44 12.69 -1.63 15.26
N PHE A 45 13.80 -2.38 15.29
CA PHE A 45 14.32 -2.98 16.52
C PHE A 45 15.66 -2.38 17.01
N ILE A 46 16.54 -1.90 16.11
CA ILE A 46 17.94 -1.58 16.48
C ILE A 46 18.17 -0.08 16.67
N ARG A 47 17.87 0.76 15.67
CA ARG A 47 18.40 2.15 15.64
C ARG A 47 17.43 3.21 16.19
N LYS A 48 17.10 3.15 17.48
CA LYS A 48 16.19 4.09 18.20
C LYS A 48 14.77 4.17 17.59
N PRO A 49 13.69 4.09 18.38
CA PRO A 49 12.28 4.10 17.91
C PRO A 49 11.79 5.41 17.24
N ARG A 50 12.71 6.26 16.75
CA ARG A 50 12.41 7.53 16.09
C ARG A 50 12.12 7.40 14.59
N ALA A 51 12.60 6.37 13.89
CA ALA A 51 12.30 6.17 12.46
C ALA A 51 11.00 5.39 12.22
N TRP A 52 10.51 4.68 13.25
CA TRP A 52 9.31 3.86 13.17
C TRP A 52 8.03 4.70 13.07
N ASN A 53 7.16 4.31 12.14
CA ASN A 53 5.83 4.84 11.99
C ASN A 53 4.82 3.70 11.78
N VAL A 54 3.72 3.73 12.53
CA VAL A 54 2.56 2.83 12.39
C VAL A 54 2.04 2.76 10.95
N ILE A 55 2.13 3.85 10.19
CA ILE A 55 1.72 3.90 8.78
C ILE A 55 2.43 2.80 7.97
N GLN A 56 3.69 2.47 8.26
CA GLN A 56 4.49 1.50 7.50
C GLN A 56 4.21 0.03 7.88
N ILE A 57 3.39 -0.25 8.91
CA ILE A 57 3.08 -1.63 9.34
C ILE A 57 2.43 -2.42 8.20
N SER A 58 1.51 -1.79 7.44
CA SER A 58 0.87 -2.44 6.30
C SER A 58 1.87 -2.82 5.22
N THR A 59 2.83 -1.95 4.89
CA THR A 59 3.88 -2.23 3.91
C THR A 59 4.84 -3.32 4.40
N VAL A 60 5.14 -3.39 5.70
CA VAL A 60 5.94 -4.49 6.27
C VAL A 60 5.20 -5.83 6.13
N ILE A 61 3.93 -5.89 6.56
CA ILE A 61 3.10 -7.09 6.42
C ILE A 61 3.01 -7.49 4.95
N PHE A 62 2.81 -6.53 4.06
CA PHE A 62 2.76 -6.75 2.63
C PHE A 62 4.07 -7.28 2.04
N ALA A 63 5.22 -6.73 2.45
CA ALA A 63 6.52 -7.23 2.00
C ALA A 63 6.75 -8.69 2.43
N VAL A 64 6.40 -9.04 3.67
CA VAL A 64 6.49 -10.42 4.18
C VAL A 64 5.53 -11.34 3.44
N GLU A 65 4.30 -10.90 3.21
CA GLU A 65 3.30 -11.62 2.41
C GLU A 65 3.82 -11.89 0.99
N ARG A 66 4.43 -10.90 0.34
CA ARG A 66 5.00 -11.04 -1.01
C ARG A 66 6.15 -12.04 -1.09
N ILE A 67 6.92 -12.22 -0.02
CA ILE A 67 7.93 -13.30 0.04
C ILE A 67 7.23 -14.66 0.00
N ALA A 68 6.22 -14.87 0.86
CA ALA A 68 5.45 -16.11 0.89
C ALA A 68 4.76 -16.40 -0.45
N TRP A 69 4.17 -15.37 -1.06
CA TRP A 69 3.57 -15.44 -2.39
C TRP A 69 4.57 -15.86 -3.47
N CYS A 70 5.76 -15.25 -3.50
CA CYS A 70 6.80 -15.60 -4.47
C CYS A 70 7.32 -17.03 -4.27
N ILE A 71 7.46 -17.48 -3.02
CA ILE A 71 7.85 -18.86 -2.70
C ILE A 71 6.78 -19.85 -3.17
N ILE A 72 5.50 -19.60 -2.88
CA ILE A 72 4.40 -20.45 -3.35
C ILE A 72 4.41 -20.53 -4.88
N ARG A 73 4.61 -19.39 -5.56
CA ARG A 73 4.68 -19.32 -7.01
C ARG A 73 5.86 -20.11 -7.57
N ALA A 74 7.03 -20.02 -6.96
CA ALA A 74 8.23 -20.80 -7.31
C ALA A 74 8.02 -22.31 -7.11
N VAL A 75 7.40 -22.71 -5.99
CA VAL A 75 7.05 -24.12 -5.73
C VAL A 75 6.07 -24.64 -6.77
N GLN A 76 5.03 -23.87 -7.12
CA GLN A 76 4.08 -24.26 -8.18
C GLN A 76 4.73 -24.33 -9.57
N ALA A 77 5.75 -23.50 -9.84
CA ALA A 77 6.53 -23.57 -11.06
C ALA A 77 7.33 -24.89 -11.13
N ALA A 78 8.01 -25.28 -10.04
CA ALA A 78 8.82 -26.49 -9.95
C ALA A 78 8.01 -27.79 -9.84
N HIS A 79 6.83 -27.74 -9.22
CA HIS A 79 5.99 -28.90 -8.88
C HIS A 79 4.59 -28.77 -9.52
N PRO A 80 4.38 -29.31 -10.74
CA PRO A 80 3.12 -29.20 -11.47
C PRO A 80 1.90 -29.70 -10.70
N GLU A 81 2.06 -30.72 -9.87
CA GLU A 81 1.02 -31.30 -9.02
C GLU A 81 0.47 -30.32 -7.97
N LYS A 82 1.22 -29.27 -7.61
CA LYS A 82 0.78 -28.23 -6.67
C LYS A 82 -0.02 -27.11 -7.33
N ARG A 83 -0.02 -27.03 -8.68
CA ARG A 83 -0.75 -26.00 -9.44
C ARG A 83 -2.27 -26.17 -9.33
N SER A 84 -2.75 -27.40 -9.17
CA SER A 84 -4.18 -27.74 -9.08
C SER A 84 -4.80 -27.46 -7.72
N SER A 85 -4.00 -27.08 -6.71
CA SER A 85 -4.48 -26.77 -5.37
C SER A 85 -5.36 -25.52 -5.38
N GLY A 86 -6.67 -25.71 -5.18
CA GLY A 86 -7.64 -24.63 -5.13
C GLY A 86 -7.36 -23.62 -4.02
N GLY A 87 -6.86 -24.07 -2.87
CA GLY A 87 -6.49 -23.19 -1.75
C GLY A 87 -5.32 -22.26 -2.09
N LEU A 88 -4.27 -22.81 -2.70
CA LEU A 88 -3.11 -22.01 -3.15
C LEU A 88 -3.52 -21.02 -4.25
N MET A 89 -4.38 -21.44 -5.19
CA MET A 89 -4.91 -20.58 -6.23
C MET A 89 -5.67 -19.38 -5.63
N ASN A 90 -6.58 -19.65 -4.71
CA ASN A 90 -7.36 -18.61 -4.05
C ASN A 90 -6.45 -17.65 -3.29
N TYR A 91 -5.49 -18.19 -2.53
CA TYR A 91 -4.51 -17.37 -1.81
C TYR A 91 -3.74 -16.44 -2.75
N VAL A 92 -3.17 -16.97 -3.84
CA VAL A 92 -2.40 -16.20 -4.84
C VAL A 92 -3.26 -15.12 -5.49
N GLN A 93 -4.53 -15.42 -5.80
CA GLN A 93 -5.43 -14.45 -6.44
C GLN A 93 -5.97 -13.38 -5.48
N VAL A 94 -6.20 -13.70 -4.20
CA VAL A 94 -6.59 -12.70 -3.18
C VAL A 94 -5.44 -11.74 -2.92
N THR A 95 -4.25 -12.25 -2.71
CA THR A 95 -3.08 -11.46 -2.32
C THR A 95 -2.56 -10.58 -3.46
N VAL A 96 -2.57 -11.08 -4.70
CA VAL A 96 -2.23 -10.26 -5.88
C VAL A 96 -3.23 -9.12 -6.05
N ALA A 97 -4.51 -9.36 -5.73
CA ALA A 97 -5.56 -8.36 -5.78
C ALA A 97 -5.45 -7.26 -4.71
N LEU A 98 -4.85 -7.56 -3.56
CA LEU A 98 -4.77 -6.66 -2.42
C LEU A 98 -3.52 -5.76 -2.43
N GLY A 99 -2.46 -6.16 -3.11
CA GLY A 99 -1.15 -5.52 -2.95
C GLY A 99 -1.11 -4.05 -3.29
N PHE A 100 -1.53 -3.69 -4.50
CA PHE A 100 -1.60 -2.30 -4.92
C PHE A 100 -2.57 -1.45 -4.08
N VAL A 101 -3.60 -2.05 -3.47
CA VAL A 101 -4.53 -1.32 -2.60
C VAL A 101 -3.88 -0.95 -1.27
N GLY A 102 -3.09 -1.85 -0.68
CA GLY A 102 -2.34 -1.58 0.56
C GLY A 102 -1.38 -0.40 0.40
N ILE A 103 -0.60 -0.40 -0.68
CA ILE A 103 0.33 0.71 -1.01
C ILE A 103 -0.42 2.03 -1.23
N SER A 104 -1.57 1.98 -1.91
CA SER A 104 -2.39 3.17 -2.18
C SER A 104 -3.02 3.76 -0.91
N SER A 105 -3.45 2.90 0.02
CA SER A 105 -3.95 3.31 1.34
C SER A 105 -2.86 4.04 2.12
N GLU A 106 -1.61 3.59 2.07
CA GLU A 106 -0.48 4.29 2.70
C GLU A 106 -0.20 5.65 2.05
N ALA A 107 -0.27 5.76 0.73
CA ALA A 107 -0.12 7.03 0.04
C ALA A 107 -1.11 8.09 0.56
N ILE A 108 -2.36 7.70 0.86
CA ILE A 108 -3.35 8.61 1.46
C ILE A 108 -2.98 9.00 2.88
N LYS A 109 -2.51 8.06 3.71
CA LYS A 109 -2.06 8.37 5.08
C LYS A 109 -0.92 9.39 5.07
N LEU A 110 0.01 9.25 4.12
CA LEU A 110 1.12 10.18 3.94
C LEU A 110 0.66 11.53 3.36
N LEU A 111 -0.31 11.52 2.44
CA LEU A 111 -0.96 12.72 1.92
C LEU A 111 -1.66 13.49 3.05
N ARG A 112 -2.40 12.80 3.93
CA ARG A 112 -3.02 13.38 5.12
C ARG A 112 -2.00 14.11 5.96
N CYS A 113 -0.89 13.46 6.32
CA CYS A 113 0.16 14.07 7.12
C CYS A 113 0.76 15.29 6.41
N THR A 114 1.01 15.19 5.11
CA THR A 114 1.54 16.30 4.29
C THR A 114 0.60 17.50 4.30
N LEU A 115 -0.71 17.29 4.13
CA LEU A 115 -1.73 18.34 4.14
C LEU A 115 -1.90 18.95 5.53
N VAL A 116 -1.95 18.11 6.58
CA VAL A 116 -2.11 18.58 7.96
C VAL A 116 -0.92 19.40 8.42
N ASN A 117 0.30 19.04 8.00
CA ASN A 117 1.49 19.82 8.33
C ASN A 117 1.42 21.26 7.82
N THR A 118 0.69 21.53 6.72
CA THR A 118 0.49 22.91 6.22
C THR A 118 -0.39 23.78 7.12
N THR A 119 -1.08 23.18 8.10
CA THR A 119 -2.00 23.86 9.01
C THR A 119 -1.37 24.21 10.35
N LEU A 120 -0.14 23.75 10.61
CA LEU A 120 0.54 23.84 11.90
C LEU A 120 1.59 24.96 11.88
N PRO A 121 1.54 25.94 12.80
CA PRO A 121 2.57 26.98 12.90
C PRO A 121 3.98 26.41 13.13
N GLU A 122 4.06 25.33 13.91
CA GLU A 122 5.29 24.57 14.20
C GLU A 122 5.98 24.05 12.92
N ASN A 123 5.23 23.90 11.83
CA ASN A 123 5.71 23.44 10.53
C ASN A 123 5.79 24.56 9.48
N GLY A 124 5.76 25.83 9.91
CA GLY A 124 5.92 27.00 9.05
C GLY A 124 4.62 27.59 8.50
N ALA A 125 3.44 27.17 8.99
CA ALA A 125 2.19 27.83 8.65
C ALA A 125 2.13 29.23 9.26
N SER A 126 1.62 30.21 8.51
CA SER A 126 1.49 31.60 8.99
C SER A 126 0.51 31.76 10.16
N LYS A 127 -0.52 30.91 10.22
CA LYS A 127 -1.55 30.87 11.26
C LYS A 127 -1.99 29.43 11.51
N ASP A 128 -2.42 29.13 12.74
CA ASP A 128 -3.01 27.84 13.06
C ASP A 128 -4.38 27.70 12.38
N ARG A 129 -4.53 26.70 11.50
CA ARG A 129 -5.74 26.47 10.70
C ARG A 129 -6.49 25.21 11.14
N ARG A 130 -7.04 25.26 12.36
CA ARG A 130 -7.77 24.14 13.01
C ARG A 130 -8.90 23.53 12.17
N ALA A 131 -9.78 24.36 11.60
CA ALA A 131 -10.90 23.87 10.80
C ALA A 131 -10.45 23.11 9.55
N ALA A 132 -9.44 23.64 8.84
CA ALA A 132 -8.87 22.98 7.66
C ALA A 132 -8.20 21.65 8.02
N ARG A 133 -7.50 21.58 9.16
CA ARG A 133 -6.88 20.35 9.66
C ARG A 133 -7.91 19.25 9.89
N GLN A 134 -9.01 19.56 10.57
CA GLN A 134 -10.08 18.60 10.82
C GLN A 134 -10.70 18.11 9.51
N TYR A 135 -10.92 19.01 8.55
CA TYR A 135 -11.42 18.65 7.23
C TYR A 135 -10.46 17.69 6.50
N TYR A 136 -9.16 17.98 6.44
CA TYR A 136 -8.17 17.10 5.82
C TYR A 136 -8.14 15.71 6.46
N ARG A 137 -8.21 15.63 7.79
CA ARG A 137 -8.26 14.36 8.51
C ARG A 137 -9.51 13.57 8.18
N TYR A 138 -10.69 14.19 8.27
CA TYR A 138 -11.96 13.53 7.98
C TYR A 138 -12.02 13.05 6.54
N PHE A 139 -11.68 13.92 5.60
CA PHE A 139 -11.60 13.59 4.18
C PHE A 139 -10.68 12.37 3.94
N CYS A 140 -9.44 12.40 4.44
CA CYS A 140 -8.49 11.32 4.22
C CYS A 140 -8.92 10.01 4.91
N VAL A 141 -9.58 10.06 6.07
CA VAL A 141 -10.11 8.86 6.73
C VAL A 141 -11.26 8.25 5.92
N VAL A 142 -12.22 9.06 5.48
CA VAL A 142 -13.31 8.58 4.60
C VAL A 142 -12.75 8.00 3.31
N PHE A 143 -11.74 8.66 2.74
CA PHE A 143 -11.10 8.22 1.51
C PHE A 143 -10.29 6.93 1.70
N GLU A 144 -9.60 6.77 2.82
CA GLU A 144 -8.95 5.52 3.23
C GLU A 144 -9.97 4.38 3.39
N LEU A 145 -11.11 4.65 4.03
CA LEU A 145 -12.20 3.68 4.17
C LEU A 145 -12.79 3.27 2.81
N ALA A 146 -12.85 4.20 1.84
CA ALA A 146 -13.27 3.88 0.48
C ALA A 146 -12.30 2.90 -0.21
N PHE A 147 -10.99 3.09 -0.04
CA PHE A 147 -9.99 2.12 -0.50
C PHE A 147 -10.13 0.76 0.17
N LEU A 148 -10.35 0.74 1.49
CA LEU A 148 -10.59 -0.51 2.20
C LEU A 148 -11.86 -1.21 1.69
N GLY A 149 -12.95 -0.45 1.49
CA GLY A 149 -14.19 -0.97 0.91
C GLY A 149 -13.99 -1.56 -0.48
N ALA A 150 -13.13 -0.96 -1.31
CA ALA A 150 -12.80 -1.47 -2.63
C ALA A 150 -12.08 -2.84 -2.60
N THR A 151 -11.46 -3.22 -1.48
CA THR A 151 -10.83 -4.55 -1.33
C THR A 151 -11.84 -5.67 -1.13
N ILE A 152 -13.00 -5.40 -0.51
CA ILE A 152 -13.95 -6.43 -0.10
C ILE A 152 -14.44 -7.28 -1.28
N PRO A 153 -14.88 -6.70 -2.42
CA PRO A 153 -15.26 -7.50 -3.58
C PRO A 153 -14.10 -8.32 -4.14
N GLY A 154 -12.88 -7.78 -4.09
CA GLY A 154 -11.67 -8.47 -4.54
C GLY A 154 -11.31 -9.68 -3.68
N ILE A 155 -11.46 -9.58 -2.35
CA ILE A 155 -11.23 -10.69 -1.40
C ILE A 155 -12.28 -11.79 -1.60
N ILE A 156 -13.56 -11.43 -1.65
CA ILE A 156 -14.65 -12.39 -1.84
C ILE A 156 -14.45 -13.14 -3.15
N ALA A 157 -14.16 -12.41 -4.22
CA ALA A 157 -13.97 -13.00 -5.54
C ALA A 157 -12.70 -13.86 -5.62
N GLY A 158 -11.57 -13.37 -5.09
CA GLY A 158 -10.33 -14.16 -5.03
C GLY A 158 -10.50 -15.45 -4.21
N GLY A 159 -11.23 -15.38 -3.09
CA GLY A 159 -11.50 -16.53 -2.23
C GLY A 159 -12.45 -17.56 -2.85
N GLN A 160 -13.26 -17.15 -3.82
CA GLN A 160 -14.18 -18.03 -4.56
C GLN A 160 -13.65 -18.44 -5.95
N TYR A 161 -12.42 -18.03 -6.30
CA TYR A 161 -11.88 -18.26 -7.64
C TYR A 161 -11.86 -19.74 -8.03
N SER A 162 -11.38 -20.62 -7.15
CA SER A 162 -11.32 -22.06 -7.44
C SER A 162 -12.69 -22.71 -7.61
N SER A 163 -13.72 -22.27 -6.86
CA SER A 163 -15.06 -22.83 -6.97
C SER A 163 -15.83 -22.27 -8.18
N ALA A 164 -15.53 -21.04 -8.59
CA ALA A 164 -16.09 -20.40 -9.77
C ALA A 164 -15.77 -21.14 -11.08
N ARG A 165 -14.70 -21.95 -11.12
CA ARG A 165 -14.33 -22.77 -12.29
C ARG A 165 -15.37 -23.82 -12.68
N PHE A 166 -16.27 -24.18 -11.78
CA PHE A 166 -17.24 -25.26 -12.00
C PHE A 166 -18.68 -24.77 -12.19
N ASP A 167 -18.90 -23.46 -12.16
CA ASP A 167 -20.23 -22.85 -12.20
C ASP A 167 -20.16 -21.50 -12.93
N GLN A 168 -20.79 -21.42 -14.11
CA GLN A 168 -20.75 -20.23 -14.96
C GLN A 168 -21.36 -19.00 -14.27
N THR A 169 -22.41 -19.17 -13.47
CA THR A 169 -23.05 -18.06 -12.75
C THR A 169 -22.11 -17.50 -11.70
N LYS A 170 -21.37 -18.37 -11.00
CA LYS A 170 -20.32 -17.94 -10.06
C LYS A 170 -19.16 -17.29 -10.79
N ALA A 171 -18.72 -17.84 -11.93
CA ALA A 171 -17.66 -17.26 -12.76
C ALA A 171 -17.96 -15.83 -13.19
N ASP A 172 -19.17 -15.57 -13.68
CA ASP A 172 -19.58 -14.24 -14.13
C ASP A 172 -19.64 -13.26 -12.95
N LYS A 173 -20.30 -13.64 -11.84
CA LYS A 173 -20.32 -12.84 -10.61
C LYS A 173 -18.90 -12.53 -10.11
N ASN A 174 -18.04 -13.54 -10.11
CA ASN A 174 -16.64 -13.41 -9.70
C ASN A 174 -15.89 -12.38 -10.54
N MET A 175 -16.01 -12.45 -11.86
CA MET A 175 -15.40 -11.49 -12.76
C MET A 175 -15.91 -10.07 -12.53
N HIS A 176 -17.22 -9.89 -12.34
CA HIS A 176 -17.80 -8.57 -12.06
C HIS A 176 -17.25 -7.97 -10.78
N LEU A 177 -17.12 -8.75 -9.71
CA LEU A 177 -16.53 -8.31 -8.45
C LEU A 177 -15.04 -7.93 -8.59
N LEU A 178 -14.26 -8.73 -9.32
CA LEU A 178 -12.83 -8.43 -9.57
C LEU A 178 -12.66 -7.15 -10.40
N LYS A 179 -13.48 -6.97 -11.44
CA LYS A 179 -13.49 -5.74 -12.26
C LYS A 179 -13.92 -4.53 -11.44
N ALA A 180 -15.01 -4.64 -10.67
CA ALA A 180 -15.48 -3.55 -9.81
C ALA A 180 -14.41 -3.12 -8.80
N SER A 181 -13.82 -4.08 -8.08
CA SER A 181 -12.73 -3.81 -7.11
C SER A 181 -11.55 -3.09 -7.75
N SER A 182 -11.07 -3.60 -8.90
CA SER A 182 -9.90 -3.03 -9.60
C SER A 182 -10.19 -1.65 -10.18
N SER A 183 -11.38 -1.45 -10.78
CA SER A 183 -11.80 -0.16 -11.34
C SER A 183 -12.00 0.90 -10.27
N VAL A 184 -12.63 0.56 -9.15
CA VAL A 184 -12.81 1.51 -8.04
C VAL A 184 -11.45 1.89 -7.46
N ALA A 185 -10.57 0.92 -7.21
CA ALA A 185 -9.23 1.21 -6.70
C ALA A 185 -8.42 2.09 -7.67
N LEU A 186 -8.48 1.84 -8.99
CA LEU A 186 -7.84 2.68 -10.00
C LEU A 186 -8.41 4.11 -10.02
N ALA A 187 -9.74 4.26 -9.93
CA ALA A 187 -10.37 5.57 -9.86
C ALA A 187 -9.94 6.34 -8.61
N LEU A 188 -9.91 5.68 -7.45
CA LEU A 188 -9.43 6.28 -6.21
C LEU A 188 -7.93 6.64 -6.29
N GLN A 189 -7.09 5.83 -6.93
CA GLN A 189 -5.68 6.17 -7.19
C GLN A 189 -5.54 7.41 -8.08
N ALA A 190 -6.34 7.53 -9.14
CA ALA A 190 -6.36 8.71 -9.99
C ALA A 190 -6.77 9.97 -9.20
N VAL A 191 -7.74 9.85 -8.29
CA VAL A 191 -8.11 10.92 -7.36
C VAL A 191 -6.97 11.28 -6.41
N THR A 192 -6.24 10.29 -5.86
CA THR A 192 -5.05 10.54 -5.02
C THR A 192 -3.97 11.32 -5.79
N VAL A 193 -3.71 10.96 -7.05
CA VAL A 193 -2.77 11.69 -7.91
C VAL A 193 -3.27 13.12 -8.12
N PHE A 194 -4.54 13.30 -8.50
CA PHE A 194 -5.13 14.60 -8.72
C PHE A 194 -5.02 15.50 -7.48
N ILE A 195 -5.40 15.00 -6.30
CA ILE A 195 -5.32 15.76 -5.04
C ILE A 195 -3.87 16.09 -4.71
N SER A 196 -2.93 15.17 -4.91
CA SER A 196 -1.51 15.40 -4.67
C SER A 196 -0.97 16.53 -5.56
N LEU A 197 -1.33 16.53 -6.85
CA LEU A 197 -0.95 17.58 -7.79
C LEU A 197 -1.60 18.92 -7.45
N VAL A 198 -2.92 18.94 -7.18
CA VAL A 198 -3.63 20.15 -6.76
C VAL A 198 -3.01 20.73 -5.48
N ALA A 199 -2.69 19.89 -4.50
CA ALA A 199 -2.00 20.32 -3.29
C ALA A 199 -0.67 20.99 -3.63
N ALA A 200 0.18 20.35 -4.46
CA ALA A 200 1.48 20.88 -4.87
C ALA A 200 1.39 22.28 -5.51
N PHE A 201 0.34 22.53 -6.31
CA PHE A 201 0.20 23.80 -7.05
C PHE A 201 -0.60 24.87 -6.29
N LYS A 202 -1.61 24.50 -5.49
CA LYS A 202 -2.54 25.44 -4.88
C LYS A 202 -2.28 25.72 -3.40
N VAL A 203 -1.65 24.80 -2.66
CA VAL A 203 -1.39 24.99 -1.23
C VAL A 203 -0.01 25.61 -1.06
N LYS A 204 0.04 26.88 -0.66
CA LYS A 204 1.29 27.66 -0.61
C LYS A 204 2.30 27.08 0.38
N GLU A 205 1.83 26.58 1.52
CA GLU A 205 2.67 26.07 2.62
C GLU A 205 3.02 24.58 2.48
N VAL A 206 2.63 23.92 1.38
CA VAL A 206 2.92 22.49 1.19
C VAL A 206 4.33 22.28 0.66
N ASN A 207 4.98 21.21 1.12
CA ASN A 207 6.21 20.73 0.50
C ASN A 207 5.89 20.05 -0.84
N ARG A 208 6.03 20.81 -1.94
CA ARG A 208 5.72 20.36 -3.31
C ARG A 208 6.43 19.06 -3.69
N ALA A 209 7.69 18.88 -3.27
CA ALA A 209 8.46 17.68 -3.57
C ALA A 209 7.78 16.43 -3.01
N ARG A 210 7.18 16.50 -1.82
CA ARG A 210 6.47 15.38 -1.19
C ARG A 210 5.16 15.06 -1.90
N CYS A 211 4.45 16.08 -2.36
CA CYS A 211 3.26 15.89 -3.19
C CYS A 211 3.59 15.24 -4.54
N PHE A 212 4.63 15.69 -5.23
CA PHE A 212 5.07 15.05 -6.48
C PHE A 212 5.57 13.62 -6.26
N GLU A 213 6.24 13.36 -5.15
CA GLU A 213 6.67 12.02 -4.78
C GLU A 213 5.48 11.08 -4.55
N LEU A 214 4.45 11.51 -3.80
CA LEU A 214 3.23 10.73 -3.59
C LEU A 214 2.47 10.52 -4.89
N ALA A 215 2.39 11.54 -5.75
CA ALA A 215 1.80 11.40 -7.08
C ALA A 215 2.58 10.38 -7.93
N GLY A 216 3.92 10.46 -7.93
CA GLY A 216 4.79 9.54 -8.67
C GLY A 216 4.67 8.09 -8.20
N LEU A 217 4.70 7.86 -6.89
CA LEU A 217 4.45 6.52 -6.30
C LEU A 217 3.06 5.99 -6.65
N THR A 218 2.05 6.86 -6.64
CA THR A 218 0.67 6.48 -6.98
C THR A 218 0.53 6.16 -8.47
N VAL A 219 1.12 6.95 -9.36
CA VAL A 219 1.14 6.68 -10.81
C VAL A 219 1.88 5.38 -11.12
N LEU A 220 3.01 5.14 -10.44
CA LEU A 220 3.77 3.91 -10.61
C LEU A 220 2.92 2.69 -10.23
N ILE A 221 2.22 2.74 -9.09
CA ILE A 221 1.38 1.61 -8.64
C ILE A 221 0.08 1.44 -9.44
N MET A 222 -0.42 2.47 -10.14
CA MET A 222 -1.59 2.38 -11.02
C MET A 222 -1.41 1.38 -12.17
N SER A 223 -0.18 1.09 -12.57
CA SER A 223 0.13 0.06 -13.58
C SER A 223 -0.45 -1.32 -13.21
N ALA A 224 -0.45 -1.69 -11.93
CA ALA A 224 -0.95 -2.97 -11.45
C ALA A 224 -2.47 -3.17 -11.67
N PRO A 225 -3.37 -2.29 -11.18
CA PRO A 225 -4.80 -2.42 -11.47
C PRO A 225 -5.14 -2.25 -12.96
N ILE A 226 -4.38 -1.45 -13.71
CA ILE A 226 -4.55 -1.35 -15.18
C ILE A 226 -4.26 -2.71 -15.82
N TYR A 227 -3.09 -3.30 -15.55
CA TYR A 227 -2.72 -4.63 -16.03
C TYR A 227 -3.78 -5.67 -15.64
N ARG A 228 -4.23 -5.66 -14.38
CA ARG A 228 -5.26 -6.56 -13.88
C ARG A 228 -6.58 -6.41 -14.64
N LEU A 229 -7.05 -5.19 -14.90
CA LEU A 229 -8.27 -4.96 -15.68
C LEU A 229 -8.16 -5.49 -17.11
N CYS A 230 -6.99 -5.33 -17.75
CA CYS A 230 -6.74 -5.89 -19.07
C CYS A 230 -6.82 -7.43 -19.05
N VAL A 231 -6.17 -8.09 -18.08
CA VAL A 231 -6.16 -9.55 -17.98
C VAL A 231 -7.52 -10.13 -17.60
N LEU A 232 -8.28 -9.46 -16.71
CA LEU A 232 -9.61 -9.93 -16.30
C LEU A 232 -10.61 -10.00 -17.45
N GLY A 233 -10.37 -9.27 -18.55
CA GLY A 233 -11.15 -9.38 -19.79
C GLY A 233 -10.94 -10.68 -20.55
N ILE A 234 -9.83 -11.39 -20.32
CA ILE A 234 -9.48 -12.62 -21.01
C ILE A 234 -10.11 -13.80 -20.26
N ARG A 235 -11.08 -14.48 -20.89
CA ARG A 235 -11.73 -15.67 -20.34
C ARG A 235 -11.08 -16.95 -20.84
N THR A 236 -11.13 -18.01 -20.05
CA THR A 236 -10.62 -19.33 -20.41
C THR A 236 -11.49 -20.44 -19.80
N ILE A 237 -11.66 -21.54 -20.54
CA ILE A 237 -12.28 -22.78 -20.04
C ILE A 237 -11.26 -23.72 -19.39
N ASP A 238 -9.97 -23.49 -19.60
CA ASP A 238 -8.90 -24.18 -18.90
C ASP A 238 -7.96 -23.15 -18.27
N VAL A 239 -7.96 -23.07 -16.95
CA VAL A 239 -7.04 -22.19 -16.21
C VAL A 239 -5.61 -22.71 -16.25
N PHE A 240 -5.40 -24.01 -16.44
CA PHE A 240 -4.09 -24.67 -16.40
C PHE A 240 -3.27 -24.50 -17.67
N THR A 241 -3.93 -24.14 -18.77
CA THR A 241 -3.26 -23.72 -20.00
C THR A 241 -2.36 -22.50 -19.71
N PRO A 242 -1.03 -22.60 -19.92
CA PRO A 242 -0.10 -21.52 -19.67
C PRO A 242 -0.42 -20.29 -20.53
N ILE A 243 -0.16 -19.10 -19.98
CA ILE A 243 -0.21 -17.88 -20.77
C ILE A 243 1.11 -17.71 -21.55
N SER A 244 1.08 -16.93 -22.63
CA SER A 244 2.28 -16.70 -23.44
C SER A 244 3.43 -16.13 -22.61
N THR A 245 4.68 -16.42 -23.01
CA THR A 245 5.88 -15.90 -22.35
C THR A 245 5.84 -14.37 -22.23
N THR A 246 5.41 -13.68 -23.28
CA THR A 246 5.24 -12.23 -23.27
C THR A 246 4.25 -11.78 -22.18
N ALA A 247 3.09 -12.43 -22.05
CA ALA A 247 2.11 -12.06 -21.03
C ALA A 247 2.62 -12.25 -19.59
N ARG A 248 3.48 -13.24 -19.37
CA ARG A 248 4.17 -13.47 -18.08
C ARG A 248 5.19 -12.38 -17.79
N VAL A 249 6.04 -12.05 -18.76
CA VAL A 249 7.01 -10.95 -18.63
C VAL A 249 6.28 -9.64 -18.31
N LEU A 250 5.17 -9.36 -18.99
CA LEU A 250 4.34 -8.19 -18.71
C LEU A 250 3.75 -8.20 -17.29
N PHE A 251 3.38 -9.36 -16.74
CA PHE A 251 2.94 -9.47 -15.35
C PHE A 251 4.04 -9.01 -14.39
N TYR A 252 5.26 -9.52 -14.52
CA TYR A 252 6.36 -9.13 -13.64
C TYR A 252 6.71 -7.64 -13.77
N ILE A 253 6.71 -7.09 -15.00
CA ILE A 253 7.07 -5.69 -15.27
C ILE A 253 6.00 -4.69 -14.83
N PHE A 254 4.72 -4.95 -15.13
CA PHE A 254 3.63 -4.00 -14.90
C PHE A 254 2.88 -4.22 -13.60
N HIS A 255 3.06 -5.37 -12.94
CA HIS A 255 2.39 -5.66 -11.69
C HIS A 255 3.37 -5.76 -10.52
N LEU A 256 4.38 -6.62 -10.61
CA LEU A 256 5.23 -6.95 -9.46
C LEU A 256 6.39 -5.95 -9.26
N ALA A 257 7.06 -5.51 -10.32
CA ALA A 257 8.14 -4.54 -10.24
C ALA A 257 7.69 -3.17 -9.67
N PRO A 258 6.55 -2.58 -10.10
CA PRO A 258 6.08 -1.31 -9.55
C PRO A 258 5.71 -1.44 -8.07
N GLU A 259 5.09 -2.57 -7.68
CA GLU A 259 4.85 -2.90 -6.27
C GLU A 259 6.15 -2.93 -5.47
N TRP A 260 7.15 -3.68 -5.94
CA TRP A 260 8.43 -3.79 -5.25
C TRP A 260 9.17 -2.45 -5.15
N ILE A 261 9.18 -1.63 -6.20
CA ILE A 261 9.81 -0.31 -6.19
C ILE A 261 9.13 0.60 -5.16
N CYS A 262 7.80 0.65 -5.14
CA CYS A 262 7.06 1.45 -4.17
C CYS A 262 7.36 1.00 -2.72
N VAL A 263 7.31 -0.31 -2.46
CA VAL A 263 7.63 -0.88 -1.14
C VAL A 263 9.07 -0.58 -0.74
N SER A 264 10.02 -0.69 -1.67
CA SER A 264 11.43 -0.41 -1.43
C SER A 264 11.67 1.06 -1.11
N ILE A 265 10.97 2.00 -1.75
CA ILE A 265 11.07 3.43 -1.43
C ILE A 265 10.46 3.71 -0.05
N LEU A 266 9.30 3.13 0.26
CA LEU A 266 8.58 3.34 1.52
C LEU A 266 9.32 2.73 2.72
N LEU A 267 9.94 1.55 2.57
CA LEU A 267 10.73 0.92 3.63
C LEU A 267 12.19 1.40 3.65
N GLY A 268 12.72 1.77 2.49
CA GLY A 268 14.08 2.27 2.27
C GLY A 268 14.34 3.63 2.88
N THR A 269 13.30 4.42 3.11
CA THR A 269 13.45 5.80 3.57
C THR A 269 12.78 6.05 4.91
N ASN A 270 13.31 7.03 5.67
CA ASN A 270 12.72 7.46 6.92
C ASN A 270 11.45 8.27 6.62
N VAL A 271 10.33 7.56 6.43
CA VAL A 271 9.00 8.12 6.14
C VAL A 271 8.59 9.16 7.19
N ARG A 272 9.04 8.99 8.43
CA ARG A 272 8.82 9.95 9.51
C ARG A 272 9.43 11.31 9.23
N ALA A 273 10.73 11.34 8.98
CA ALA A 273 11.44 12.56 8.63
C ALA A 273 10.99 13.11 7.27
N ARG A 274 10.72 12.22 6.32
CA ARG A 274 10.41 12.57 4.93
C ARG A 274 9.06 13.29 4.78
N PHE A 275 8.04 12.83 5.50
CA PHE A 275 6.67 13.36 5.42
C PHE A 275 6.23 14.10 6.69
N GLY A 276 7.15 14.32 7.65
CA GLY A 276 6.86 15.00 8.91
C GLY A 276 5.75 14.29 9.70
N THR A 277 5.77 12.96 9.71
CA THR A 277 4.73 12.16 10.38
C THR A 277 5.10 11.94 11.86
N GLY A 278 4.10 11.74 12.72
CA GLY A 278 4.33 11.27 14.10
C GLY A 278 4.66 9.77 14.14
N ARG A 279 4.99 9.25 15.34
CA ARG A 279 5.16 7.80 15.57
C ARG A 279 3.89 7.02 15.21
N TRP A 280 2.74 7.65 15.47
CA TRP A 280 1.40 7.17 15.12
C TRP A 280 0.86 7.92 13.90
N GLY A 281 1.71 8.33 12.95
CA GLY A 281 1.27 9.18 11.85
C GLY A 281 0.66 10.51 12.32
N ASP A 282 -0.55 10.80 11.85
CA ASP A 282 -1.41 11.91 12.28
C ASP A 282 -2.75 11.38 12.84
N TYR A 283 -2.69 10.33 13.67
CA TYR A 283 -3.89 9.76 14.32
C TYR A 283 -4.35 10.53 15.57
N GLU A 284 -3.74 11.69 15.88
CA GLU A 284 -4.22 12.57 16.96
C GLU A 284 -5.53 13.26 16.56
N LEU A 285 -6.65 12.53 16.61
CA LEU A 285 -7.99 13.06 16.33
C LEU A 285 -8.40 14.16 17.32
N GLY A 286 -7.84 14.15 18.54
CA GLY A 286 -8.14 15.12 19.60
C GLY A 286 -7.08 16.21 19.73
N GLU A 287 -7.46 17.47 19.47
CA GLU A 287 -6.55 18.61 19.67
C GLU A 287 -6.25 18.91 21.14
N ARG A 288 -7.06 18.38 22.07
CA ARG A 288 -6.89 18.59 23.52
C ARG A 288 -5.51 18.20 24.03
N GLU A 289 -4.91 17.14 23.48
CA GLU A 289 -3.57 16.70 23.90
C GLU A 289 -2.46 17.60 23.35
N ARG A 290 -2.63 18.16 22.15
CA ARG A 290 -1.71 19.16 21.61
C ARG A 290 -1.78 20.45 22.44
N ASP A 291 -2.98 20.94 22.71
CA ASP A 291 -3.19 22.16 23.51
C ASP A 291 -2.55 22.02 24.90
N LYS A 292 -2.68 20.86 25.54
CA LYS A 292 -2.00 20.56 26.82
C LYS A 292 -0.48 20.58 26.71
N ARG A 293 0.09 20.01 25.64
CA ARG A 293 1.55 20.00 25.41
C ARG A 293 2.09 21.40 25.15
N LEU A 294 1.37 22.21 24.37
CA LEU A 294 1.76 23.60 24.10
C LEU A 294 1.71 24.45 25.37
N LYS A 295 0.62 24.36 26.14
CA LYS A 295 0.51 25.06 27.44
C LYS A 295 1.64 24.68 28.39
N LYS A 296 1.95 23.39 28.51
CA LYS A 296 3.06 22.92 29.33
C LYS A 296 4.41 23.46 28.84
N ALA A 297 4.65 23.47 27.53
CA ALA A 297 5.88 24.02 26.97
C ALA A 297 6.01 25.54 27.19
N GLU A 298 4.90 26.28 27.14
CA GLU A 298 4.85 27.70 27.49
C GLU A 298 5.15 27.92 28.98
N GLU A 299 4.55 27.12 29.87
CA GLU A 299 4.83 27.15 31.32
C GLU A 299 6.30 26.84 31.62
N ASP A 300 6.86 25.80 31.02
CA ASP A 300 8.27 25.41 31.17
C ASP A 300 9.22 26.51 30.66
N ALA A 301 8.88 27.17 29.54
CA ALA A 301 9.65 28.29 28.99
C ALA A 301 9.60 29.53 29.89
N MET A 302 8.44 29.83 30.49
CA MET A 302 8.32 30.91 31.48
C MET A 302 9.09 30.61 32.76
N GLN A 303 9.12 29.36 33.22
CA GLN A 303 9.93 28.95 34.38
C GLN A 303 11.44 29.08 34.12
N LEU A 304 11.90 28.71 32.92
CA LEU A 304 13.30 28.90 32.52
C LEU A 304 13.71 30.37 32.46
N GLN A 305 12.82 31.26 31.99
CA GLN A 305 13.06 32.71 32.02
C GLN A 305 13.05 33.30 33.43
N ARG A 306 12.30 32.69 34.37
CA ARG A 306 12.18 33.16 35.76
C ARG A 306 13.28 32.66 36.68
N SER A 307 14.01 31.59 36.35
CA SER A 307 15.20 31.19 37.12
C SER A 307 16.38 32.07 36.72
N PRO A 308 16.79 33.07 37.53
CA PRO A 308 18.00 33.81 37.25
C PRO A 308 19.19 32.87 37.40
N ALA A 309 20.28 33.14 36.69
CA ALA A 309 21.55 32.46 36.86
C ALA A 309 22.12 32.71 38.27
N ASN A 310 21.61 32.01 39.29
CA ASN A 310 22.23 31.91 40.60
C ASN A 310 23.45 30.99 40.47
N GLY A 311 24.54 31.53 39.92
CA GLY A 311 25.73 30.73 39.67
C GLY A 311 26.91 31.49 39.07
N SER A 312 27.12 32.75 39.48
CA SER A 312 28.42 33.40 39.28
C SER A 312 28.63 34.51 40.30
N GLU A 313 28.74 34.14 41.57
CA GLU A 313 29.42 34.96 42.57
C GLU A 313 29.93 34.03 43.66
N THR A 314 31.17 33.57 43.49
CA THR A 314 32.11 33.29 44.60
C THR A 314 33.50 33.07 44.01
N VAL A 315 34.23 34.19 43.99
CA VAL A 315 35.67 34.39 44.31
C VAL A 315 36.66 33.35 43.81
#